data_AF-A0A8X6VSF7-F1
#
_entry.id   AF-A0A8X6VSF7-F1
#
_cell.length_a   1.000
_cell.length_b   1.000
_cell.length_c   1.000
_cell.angle_alpha   90.00
_cell.angle_beta   90.00
_cell.angle_gamma   90.00
#
_symmetry.space_group_name_H-M   'P 1'
#
loop_
_entity.id
_entity.type
_entity.pdbx_description
1 polymer ?
#
loop_
_entity_poly.entity_id
_entity_poly.type
_entity_poly.pdbx_seq_one_letter_code
_entity_poly.pdbx_strand_id
1 'polypeptide(L)'
;MNVDPFSSTIYGKCARRLDNAYTLASENIFAKIHREIKNEYKNRAEITDLSVSFDETWLTRGYTSLIGVGCIIDMLTGYIVDFEVLSMVCRHCSVVKNKLGESSVEFSIWYEGHKNECDTWAHLHPWKWKQLLPYGKDPLHSDFVTSQFDPMGIVKRSATCVRKSVVPSHC
;
A
#
# COMPACT_ATOMS: atom_id res chain seq x y z
N MET A 1 24.68 20.86 19.26
CA MET A 1 24.18 20.14 20.44
C MET A 1 24.46 18.67 20.23
N ASN A 2 25.29 18.06 21.06
CA ASN A 2 25.53 16.62 21.04
C ASN A 2 24.49 16.02 21.99
N VAL A 3 23.39 15.50 21.44
CA VAL A 3 22.39 14.78 22.24
C VAL A 3 22.84 13.34 22.32
N ASP A 4 23.01 12.82 23.54
CA ASP A 4 23.35 11.42 23.72
C ASP A 4 22.25 10.55 23.10
N PRO A 5 22.60 9.56 22.27
CA PRO A 5 21.60 8.72 21.63
C PRO A 5 20.83 7.95 22.70
N PHE A 6 19.50 7.91 22.56
CA PHE A 6 18.64 7.13 23.44
C PHE A 6 19.09 5.66 23.46
N SER A 7 18.97 5.02 24.62
CA SER A 7 19.13 3.56 24.67
C SER A 7 18.06 2.89 23.80
N SER A 8 18.40 1.75 23.20
CA SER A 8 17.49 1.00 22.32
C SER A 8 16.15 0.69 22.99
N THR A 9 16.16 0.41 24.30
CA THR A 9 14.96 0.17 25.10
C THR A 9 14.07 1.41 25.22
N ILE A 10 14.66 2.60 25.45
CA ILE A 10 13.89 3.84 25.54
C ILE A 10 13.33 4.22 24.18
N TYR A 11 14.14 4.14 23.12
CA TYR A 11 13.68 4.35 21.76
C TYR A 11 12.49 3.46 21.40
N GLY A 12 12.58 2.15 21.67
CA GLY A 12 11.50 1.20 21.39
C GLY A 12 10.21 1.52 22.17
N LYS A 13 10.31 1.98 23.41
CA LYS A 13 9.15 2.44 24.20
C LYS A 13 8.50 3.68 23.58
N CYS A 14 9.31 4.66 23.15
CA CYS A 14 8.81 5.87 22.51
C CYS A 14 8.15 5.55 21.16
N ALA A 15 8.80 4.76 20.32
CA ALA A 15 8.29 4.34 19.01
C ALA A 15 6.93 3.64 19.16
N ARG A 16 6.81 2.68 20.09
CA ARG A 16 5.53 2.00 20.36
C ARG A 16 4.42 2.94 20.84
N ARG A 17 4.75 3.93 21.66
CA ARG A 17 3.76 4.92 22.13
C ARG A 17 3.25 5.79 20.98
N LEU A 18 4.14 6.19 20.08
CA LEU A 18 3.78 6.93 18.88
C LEU A 18 2.91 6.08 17.95
N ASP A 19 3.34 4.85 17.67
CA ASP A 19 2.60 3.89 16.84
C ASP A 19 1.17 3.71 17.32
N ASN A 20 0.97 3.36 18.59
CA ASN A 20 -0.37 3.22 19.18
C ASN A 20 -1.22 4.49 19.06
N ALA A 21 -0.61 5.67 19.25
CA ALA A 21 -1.33 6.94 19.16
C ALA A 21 -1.75 7.23 17.71
N TYR A 22 -0.88 6.96 16.74
CA TYR A 22 -1.19 7.11 15.32
C TYR A 22 -2.27 6.13 14.88
N THR A 23 -2.17 4.85 15.25
CA THR A 23 -3.18 3.82 14.94
C THR A 23 -4.57 4.23 15.42
N LEU A 24 -4.67 4.64 16.69
CA LEU A 24 -5.95 5.09 17.25
C LEU A 24 -6.47 6.36 16.55
N ALA A 25 -5.59 7.32 16.23
CA ALA A 25 -5.99 8.53 15.53
C ALA A 25 -6.49 8.19 14.11
N SER A 26 -5.79 7.32 13.38
CA SER A 26 -6.19 6.89 12.05
C SER A 26 -7.53 6.17 12.08
N GLU A 27 -7.74 5.21 12.99
CA GLU A 27 -9.01 4.48 13.10
C GLU A 27 -10.20 5.43 13.29
N ASN A 28 -10.05 6.43 14.15
CA ASN A 28 -11.09 7.42 14.39
C ASN A 28 -11.37 8.30 13.15
N ILE A 29 -10.33 8.69 12.41
CA ILE A 29 -10.47 9.47 11.18
C ILE A 29 -11.12 8.63 10.09
N PHE A 30 -10.68 7.39 9.86
CA PHE A 30 -11.26 6.49 8.85
C PHE A 30 -12.71 6.14 9.17
N ALA A 31 -13.06 5.91 10.44
CA ALA A 31 -14.45 5.70 10.85
C ALA A 31 -15.34 6.93 10.58
N LYS A 32 -14.79 8.15 10.61
CA LYS A 32 -15.51 9.36 10.20
C LYS A 32 -15.65 9.42 8.68
N ILE A 33 -14.57 9.21 7.94
CA ILE A 33 -14.55 9.23 6.47
C ILE A 33 -15.54 8.20 5.90
N HIS A 34 -15.50 6.96 6.38
CA HIS A 34 -16.39 5.90 5.90
C HIS A 34 -17.87 6.24 6.12
N ARG A 35 -18.21 6.93 7.21
CA ARG A 35 -19.58 7.43 7.44
C ARG A 35 -19.97 8.52 6.45
N GLU A 36 -19.07 9.46 6.16
CA GLU A 36 -19.31 10.54 5.19
C GLU A 36 -19.49 9.97 3.77
N ILE A 37 -18.61 9.07 3.34
CA ILE A 37 -18.73 8.37 2.06
C ILE A 37 -20.08 7.63 1.98
N LYS A 38 -20.43 6.87 3.01
CA LYS A 38 -21.71 6.13 3.03
C LYS A 38 -22.92 7.06 2.90
N ASN A 39 -22.87 8.25 3.51
CA ASN A 39 -23.94 9.25 3.41
C ASN A 39 -24.03 9.84 2.00
N GLU A 40 -22.90 10.12 1.34
CA GLU A 40 -22.86 10.68 -0.01
C GLU A 40 -23.39 9.71 -1.07
N TYR A 41 -23.01 8.44 -0.97
CA TYR A 41 -23.50 7.40 -1.88
C TYR A 41 -24.99 7.07 -1.67
N LYS A 42 -25.62 7.57 -0.59
CA LYS A 42 -27.04 7.41 -0.23
C LYS A 42 -27.57 5.98 -0.37
N ASN A 43 -26.67 5.00 -0.30
CA ASN A 43 -26.99 3.61 -0.57
C ASN A 43 -27.46 2.95 0.72
N ARG A 44 -28.61 2.28 0.67
CA ARG A 44 -29.12 1.49 1.81
C ARG A 44 -28.58 0.07 1.82
N ALA A 45 -27.79 -0.31 0.81
CA ALA A 45 -27.12 -1.59 0.78
C ALA A 45 -26.06 -1.69 1.88
N GLU A 46 -25.86 -2.92 2.35
CA GLU A 46 -24.79 -3.26 3.29
C GLU A 46 -23.40 -3.03 2.68
N ILE A 47 -23.27 -3.30 1.37
CA ILE A 47 -22.05 -3.14 0.59
C ILE A 47 -22.24 -1.96 -0.38
N THR A 48 -21.25 -1.05 -0.40
CA THR A 48 -21.22 0.10 -1.30
C THR A 48 -20.07 -0.07 -2.29
N ASP A 49 -20.38 -0.10 -3.59
CA ASP A 49 -19.38 -0.08 -4.64
C ASP A 49 -18.79 1.31 -4.79
N LEU A 50 -17.47 1.42 -4.65
CA LEU A 50 -16.73 2.68 -4.75
C LEU A 50 -15.94 2.71 -6.05
N SER A 51 -15.97 3.86 -6.71
CA SER A 51 -15.05 4.15 -7.81
C SER A 51 -13.84 4.85 -7.23
N VAL A 52 -12.68 4.21 -7.28
CA VAL A 52 -11.48 4.71 -6.62
C VAL A 52 -10.37 5.00 -7.61
N SER A 53 -9.58 6.02 -7.29
CA SER A 53 -8.25 6.22 -7.83
C SER A 53 -7.22 5.71 -6.82
N PHE A 54 -6.00 5.45 -7.29
CA PHE A 54 -4.89 5.02 -6.44
C PHE A 54 -3.70 5.93 -6.73
N ASP A 55 -3.08 6.46 -5.68
CA ASP A 55 -1.93 7.34 -5.78
C ASP A 55 -0.87 6.98 -4.73
N GLU A 56 0.40 7.20 -5.05
CA GLU A 56 1.53 6.80 -4.22
C GLU A 56 2.47 7.99 -3.99
N THR A 57 2.95 8.12 -2.75
CA THR A 57 3.98 9.10 -2.39
C THR A 57 5.17 8.41 -1.75
N TRP A 58 6.37 8.93 -2.00
CA TRP A 58 7.63 8.39 -1.50
C TRP A 58 8.26 9.34 -0.49
N LEU A 59 8.88 8.80 0.56
CA LEU A 59 9.42 9.59 1.67
C LEU A 59 10.40 10.69 1.22
N THR A 60 11.16 10.44 0.16
CA THR A 60 12.08 11.42 -0.44
C THR A 60 11.68 11.74 -1.87
N ARG A 61 11.78 13.03 -2.20
CA ARG A 61 11.57 13.52 -3.56
C ARG A 61 12.58 12.87 -4.52
N GLY A 62 12.11 12.50 -5.71
CA GLY A 62 12.95 11.88 -6.74
C GLY A 62 13.07 10.36 -6.63
N TYR A 63 12.16 9.69 -5.93
CA TYR A 63 12.07 8.22 -5.86
C TYR A 63 13.34 7.54 -5.32
N THR A 64 14.12 8.26 -4.50
CA THR A 64 15.35 7.73 -3.90
C THR A 64 15.10 6.97 -2.60
N SER A 65 13.91 7.11 -2.03
CA SER A 65 13.48 6.36 -0.85
C SER A 65 12.91 5.02 -1.26
N LEU A 66 13.25 4.00 -0.48
CA LEU A 66 12.68 2.65 -0.58
C LEU A 66 11.44 2.49 0.31
N ILE A 67 10.93 3.58 0.86
CA ILE A 67 9.74 3.65 1.71
C ILE A 67 8.79 4.70 1.13
N GLY A 68 7.53 4.31 0.97
CA GLY A 68 6.44 5.14 0.48
C GLY A 68 5.11 4.79 1.14
N VAL A 69 4.05 5.45 0.69
CA VAL A 69 2.68 5.19 1.10
C VAL A 69 1.80 5.23 -0.15
N GLY A 70 0.98 4.20 -0.34
CA GLY A 70 -0.06 4.15 -1.35
C GLY A 70 -1.42 4.44 -0.73
N CYS A 71 -2.26 5.23 -1.40
CA CYS A 71 -3.56 5.66 -0.93
C CYS A 71 -4.64 5.29 -1.95
N ILE A 72 -5.78 4.79 -1.47
CA ILE A 72 -6.98 4.56 -2.26
C ILE A 72 -7.91 5.72 -2.02
N ILE A 73 -8.23 6.47 -3.07
CA ILE A 73 -8.98 7.72 -3.00
C ILE A 73 -10.31 7.52 -3.71
N ASP A 74 -11.41 7.72 -3.00
CA ASP A 74 -12.75 7.71 -3.58
C ASP A 74 -12.90 8.86 -4.58
N MET A 75 -13.30 8.57 -5.81
CA MET A 75 -13.38 9.59 -6.85
C MET A 75 -14.56 10.55 -6.67
N LEU A 76 -15.63 10.14 -5.97
CA LEU A 76 -16.79 10.99 -5.77
C LEU A 76 -16.53 12.04 -4.69
N THR A 77 -16.02 11.61 -3.54
CA THR A 77 -15.79 12.47 -2.37
C THR A 77 -14.40 13.07 -2.32
N GLY A 78 -13.42 12.46 -3.00
CA GLY A 78 -12.00 12.81 -2.90
C GLY A 78 -11.33 12.36 -1.60
N TYR A 79 -12.03 11.59 -0.75
CA TYR A 79 -11.47 11.10 0.51
C TYR A 79 -10.60 9.86 0.33
N ILE A 80 -9.56 9.76 1.16
CA ILE A 80 -8.76 8.54 1.28
C ILE A 80 -9.58 7.51 2.04
N VAL A 81 -9.91 6.41 1.38
CA VAL A 81 -10.71 5.31 1.94
C VAL A 81 -9.82 4.36 2.75
N ASP A 82 -8.60 4.15 2.27
CA ASP A 82 -7.63 3.23 2.83
C ASP A 82 -6.21 3.61 2.35
N PHE A 83 -5.19 3.17 3.07
CA PHE A 83 -3.79 3.43 2.76
C PHE A 83 -2.90 2.28 3.19
N GLU A 84 -1.73 2.17 2.55
CA GLU A 84 -0.76 1.13 2.85
C GLU A 84 0.66 1.66 2.79
N VAL A 85 1.48 1.31 3.77
CA VAL A 85 2.90 1.66 3.80
C VAL A 85 3.64 0.71 2.86
N LEU A 86 4.31 1.28 1.87
CA LEU A 86 5.07 0.56 0.86
C LEU A 86 6.53 0.49 1.31
N SER A 87 7.07 -0.73 1.43
CA SER A 87 8.50 -0.93 1.67
C SER A 87 9.13 -1.76 0.55
N MET A 88 10.16 -1.20 -0.07
CA MET A 88 11.03 -1.88 -1.01
C MET A 88 12.21 -2.58 -0.33
N VAL A 89 12.25 -2.56 1.01
CA VAL A 89 13.29 -3.21 1.81
C VAL A 89 12.66 -4.10 2.87
N CYS A 90 13.12 -5.34 2.94
CA CYS A 90 12.88 -6.18 4.09
C CYS A 90 14.07 -6.07 5.05
N ARG A 91 13.76 -5.83 6.34
CA ARG A 91 14.78 -5.74 7.39
C ARG A 91 15.49 -7.07 7.60
N HIS A 92 14.76 -8.19 7.54
CA HIS A 92 15.34 -9.54 7.64
C HIS A 92 16.30 -9.82 6.50
N CYS A 93 15.90 -9.58 5.25
CA CYS A 93 16.79 -9.69 4.10
C CYS A 93 18.06 -8.85 4.28
N SER A 94 17.93 -7.60 4.72
CA SER A 94 19.08 -6.72 4.93
C SER A 94 20.06 -7.25 5.98
N VAL A 95 19.54 -7.78 7.10
CA VAL A 95 20.37 -8.34 8.18
C VAL A 95 21.07 -9.61 7.73
N VAL A 96 20.36 -10.54 7.07
CA VAL A 96 20.93 -11.82 6.65
C VAL A 96 21.90 -11.63 5.48
N LYS A 97 21.58 -10.76 4.52
CA LYS A 97 22.48 -10.35 3.44
C LYS A 97 23.81 -9.81 3.98
N ASN A 98 23.78 -8.98 5.02
CA ASN A 98 25.00 -8.46 5.65
C ASN A 98 25.78 -9.53 6.43
N LYS A 99 25.11 -10.55 6.97
CA LYS A 99 25.75 -11.63 7.74
C LYS A 99 26.38 -12.72 6.87
N LEU A 100 25.65 -13.17 5.84
CA LEU A 100 26.03 -14.29 4.98
C LEU A 100 26.73 -13.83 3.69
N GLY A 101 26.55 -12.57 3.29
CA GLY A 101 26.95 -12.06 1.98
C GLY A 101 25.91 -12.37 0.92
N GLU A 102 25.56 -11.38 0.10
CA GLU A 102 24.51 -11.48 -0.92
C GLU A 102 24.74 -12.57 -1.95
N SER A 103 26.00 -12.74 -2.36
CA SER A 103 26.40 -13.71 -3.38
C SER A 103 26.65 -15.11 -2.82
N SER A 104 26.36 -15.35 -1.54
CA SER A 104 26.58 -16.65 -0.92
C SER A 104 25.48 -17.64 -1.28
N VAL A 105 25.84 -18.92 -1.31
CA VAL A 105 24.88 -20.02 -1.52
C VAL A 105 23.94 -20.10 -0.31
N GLU A 106 24.47 -19.84 0.88
CA GLU A 106 23.74 -19.82 2.14
C GLU A 106 22.64 -18.77 2.16
N PHE A 107 22.93 -17.55 1.67
CA PHE A 107 21.91 -16.52 1.50
C PHE A 107 20.82 -16.95 0.52
N SER A 108 21.22 -17.56 -0.61
CA SER A 108 20.26 -18.02 -1.63
C SER A 108 19.30 -19.07 -1.08
N ILE A 109 19.80 -20.06 -0.33
CA ILE A 109 18.99 -21.09 0.31
C ILE A 109 18.04 -20.47 1.35
N TRP A 110 18.55 -19.58 2.20
CA TRP A 110 17.73 -18.89 3.20
C TRP A 110 16.62 -18.05 2.53
N TYR A 111 16.98 -17.33 1.46
CA TYR A 111 16.07 -16.44 0.76
C TYR A 111 14.90 -17.20 0.12
N GLU A 112 15.15 -18.37 -0.48
CA GLU A 112 14.08 -19.22 -1.02
C GLU A 112 13.03 -19.59 0.05
N GLY A 113 13.46 -19.87 1.29
CA GLY A 113 12.55 -20.11 2.41
C GLY A 113 11.82 -18.86 2.88
N HIS A 114 12.47 -17.69 2.82
CA HIS A 114 11.92 -16.43 3.32
C HIS A 114 10.96 -15.72 2.33
N LYS A 115 11.01 -16.02 1.02
CA LYS A 115 10.25 -15.31 -0.04
C LYS A 115 8.78 -15.04 0.30
N ASN A 116 8.09 -16.01 0.89
CA ASN A 116 6.66 -15.92 1.20
C ASN A 116 6.36 -15.11 2.47
N GLU A 117 7.38 -14.85 3.29
CA GLU A 117 7.32 -14.05 4.53
C GLU A 117 8.05 -12.71 4.37
N CYS A 118 8.46 -12.38 3.14
CA CYS A 118 9.27 -11.20 2.89
C CYS A 118 8.41 -9.93 2.96
N ASP A 119 8.84 -9.01 3.83
CA ASP A 119 8.13 -7.74 4.08
C ASP A 119 8.21 -6.73 2.92
N THR A 120 8.90 -7.05 1.82
CA THR A 120 8.92 -6.15 0.67
C THR A 120 7.58 -6.19 -0.06
N TRP A 121 7.06 -5.02 -0.40
CA TRP A 121 5.90 -4.81 -1.28
C TRP A 121 5.97 -5.63 -2.58
N ALA A 122 7.20 -5.84 -3.08
CA ALA A 122 7.57 -6.75 -4.17
C ALA A 122 6.86 -8.11 -4.14
N HIS A 123 6.86 -8.74 -2.97
CA HIS A 123 6.43 -10.12 -2.81
C HIS A 123 4.98 -10.25 -2.35
N LEU A 124 4.47 -9.25 -1.63
CA LEU A 124 3.09 -9.22 -1.16
C LEU A 124 2.08 -8.97 -2.29
N HIS A 125 2.48 -8.26 -3.36
CA HIS A 125 1.58 -7.95 -4.50
C HIS A 125 2.19 -8.19 -5.88
N PRO A 126 2.59 -9.44 -6.24
CA PRO A 126 3.32 -9.74 -7.49
C PRO A 126 2.60 -9.24 -8.76
N TRP A 127 1.27 -9.18 -8.73
CA TRP A 127 0.42 -8.80 -9.86
C TRP A 127 0.42 -7.28 -10.13
N LYS A 128 0.73 -6.44 -9.13
CA LYS A 128 0.82 -4.98 -9.28
C LYS A 128 2.16 -4.52 -9.89
N TRP A 129 3.19 -5.36 -9.82
CA TRP A 129 4.55 -5.06 -10.32
C TRP A 129 4.65 -4.87 -11.83
N LYS A 130 3.70 -5.41 -12.60
CA LYS A 130 3.70 -5.21 -14.06
C LYS A 130 3.32 -3.78 -14.48
N GLN A 131 2.75 -2.97 -13.58
CA GLN A 131 2.36 -1.58 -13.87
C GLN A 131 3.42 -0.54 -13.44
N LEU A 132 4.43 -0.94 -12.65
CA LEU A 132 5.39 -0.02 -12.01
C LEU A 132 6.82 -0.10 -12.59
N LEU A 133 6.97 -0.57 -13.84
CA LEU A 133 8.21 -0.28 -14.57
C LEU A 133 8.40 1.25 -14.62
N PRO A 134 9.63 1.76 -14.44
CA PRO A 134 9.88 3.18 -14.37
C PRO A 134 9.25 3.87 -15.56
N TYR A 135 8.41 4.87 -15.26
CA TYR A 135 7.81 5.81 -16.20
C TYR A 135 8.78 6.11 -17.35
N GLY A 136 8.53 5.46 -18.48
CA GLY A 136 9.47 5.37 -19.58
C GLY A 136 8.77 4.77 -20.78
N LYS A 137 7.99 5.63 -21.46
CA LYS A 137 7.13 5.41 -22.64
C LYS A 137 5.67 5.06 -22.34
N ASP A 138 4.91 6.09 -21.99
CA ASP A 138 3.70 6.54 -22.70
C ASP A 138 2.75 7.24 -21.71
N PRO A 139 2.48 8.55 -21.87
CA PRO A 139 1.53 9.27 -21.04
C PRO A 139 0.14 9.07 -21.64
N LEU A 140 -0.76 8.38 -20.91
CA LEU A 140 -2.24 8.43 -21.02
C LEU A 140 -2.83 7.04 -20.70
N HIS A 141 -2.79 6.59 -19.45
CA HIS A 141 -3.80 5.64 -18.99
C HIS A 141 -3.96 5.70 -17.47
N SER A 142 -5.05 6.33 -17.02
CA SER A 142 -5.57 6.14 -15.67
C SER A 142 -6.30 4.80 -15.64
N ASP A 143 -5.68 3.78 -15.06
CA ASP A 143 -6.32 2.48 -14.87
C ASP A 143 -7.38 2.59 -13.76
N PHE A 144 -8.65 2.42 -14.12
CA PHE A 144 -9.76 2.33 -13.17
C PHE A 144 -9.77 0.93 -12.54
N VAL A 145 -9.61 0.86 -11.21
CA VAL A 145 -9.65 -0.40 -10.44
C VAL A 145 -10.92 -0.40 -9.59
N THR A 146 -11.85 -1.31 -9.88
CA THR A 146 -13.00 -1.58 -9.01
C THR A 146 -12.65 -2.67 -7.99
N SER A 147 -12.92 -2.46 -6.70
CA SER A 147 -12.73 -3.46 -5.65
C SER A 147 -14.05 -3.76 -4.93
N GLN A 148 -14.39 -5.04 -4.76
CA GLN A 148 -15.47 -5.51 -3.88
C GLN A 148 -14.92 -5.83 -2.48
N PHE A 149 -15.73 -5.57 -1.44
CA PHE A 149 -15.37 -5.74 -0.03
C PHE A 149 -16.07 -6.97 0.59
N ASP A 150 -15.33 -7.72 1.43
CA ASP A 150 -15.84 -8.84 2.25
C ASP A 150 -16.33 -8.31 3.62
N PRO A 151 -17.42 -8.87 4.20
CA PRO A 151 -17.96 -8.49 5.51
C PRO A 151 -16.97 -8.51 6.71
N MET A 152 -15.78 -9.10 6.60
CA MET A 152 -14.74 -9.03 7.65
C MET A 152 -13.68 -7.93 7.45
N GLY A 153 -13.82 -7.04 6.46
CA GLY A 153 -12.88 -5.93 6.25
C GLY A 153 -11.51 -6.35 5.73
N ILE A 154 -11.35 -7.61 5.31
CA ILE A 154 -10.15 -8.09 4.63
C ILE A 154 -10.35 -7.89 3.13
N VAL A 155 -9.52 -7.04 2.54
CA VAL A 155 -9.52 -6.73 1.11
C VAL A 155 -9.01 -7.94 0.31
N LYS A 156 -9.91 -8.76 -0.23
CA LYS A 156 -9.59 -9.68 -1.34
C LYS A 156 -9.92 -8.99 -2.66
N ARG A 157 -8.96 -8.27 -3.25
CA ARG A 157 -9.14 -7.65 -4.58
C ARG A 157 -9.00 -8.68 -5.69
N SER A 158 -10.07 -8.91 -6.44
CA SER A 158 -9.97 -9.41 -7.82
C SER A 158 -9.82 -8.21 -8.76
N ALA A 159 -8.83 -8.25 -9.63
CA ALA A 159 -8.69 -7.28 -10.72
C ALA A 159 -9.52 -7.79 -11.89
N THR A 160 -10.74 -7.27 -12.06
CA THR A 160 -11.47 -7.49 -13.31
C THR A 160 -11.33 -6.25 -14.17
N CYS A 161 -10.51 -6.36 -15.21
CA CYS A 161 -10.47 -5.39 -16.31
C CYS A 161 -11.85 -5.35 -16.97
N VAL A 162 -12.66 -4.34 -16.67
CA VAL A 162 -13.85 -4.06 -17.49
C VAL A 162 -13.33 -3.35 -18.74
N ARG A 163 -13.09 -4.13 -19.80
CA ARG A 163 -13.03 -3.57 -21.16
C ARG A 163 -14.29 -2.73 -21.32
N LYS A 164 -14.17 -1.43 -21.59
CA LYS A 164 -15.27 -0.67 -22.19
C LYS A 164 -15.69 -1.48 -23.41
N SER A 165 -16.86 -2.12 -23.35
CA SER A 165 -17.56 -2.53 -24.55
C SER A 165 -17.76 -1.25 -25.34
N VAL A 166 -17.08 -1.17 -26.48
CA VAL A 166 -17.31 -0.15 -27.49
C VAL A 166 -18.79 -0.21 -27.82
N VAL A 167 -19.55 0.81 -27.43
CA VAL A 167 -20.88 1.02 -28.00
C VAL A 167 -20.63 1.38 -29.45
N PRO A 168 -21.08 0.60 -30.44
CA PRO A 168 -20.89 1.00 -31.82
C PRO A 168 -21.77 2.23 -32.07
N SER A 169 -21.12 3.35 -32.35
CA SER A 169 -21.77 4.49 -33.00
C SER A 169 -22.35 4.00 -34.32
N HIS A 170 -23.67 4.04 -34.47
CA HIS A 170 -24.32 4.00 -35.78
C HIS A 170 -24.69 5.43 -36.14
N CYS A 171 -24.27 5.84 -37.33
CA CYS A 171 -24.80 6.98 -38.07
C CYS A 171 -26.30 6.81 -38.30
#